data_AF-A0A957HM70-F1
#
_entry.id   AF-A0A957HM70-F1
#
_cell.length_a   1.000
_cell.length_b   1.000
_cell.length_c   1.000
_cell.angle_alpha   90.00
_cell.angle_beta   90.00
_cell.angle_gamma   90.00
#
_symmetry.space_group_name_H-M   'P 1'
#
loop_
_entity.id
_entity.type
_entity.pdbx_description
1 polymer ?
#
loop_
_entity_poly.entity_id
_entity_poly.type
_entity_poly.pdbx_seq_one_letter_code
_entity_poly.pdbx_strand_id
1 'polypeptide(L)' 'MLTTLIEPTAGTAKIAGFDVVKQAGEVRSRIGVTFQEIVLDPDLTGRESLDFHGGLYSMSKPKREAKIKELLQLVE' A
#
# COMPACT_ATOMS: atom_id res chain seq x y z
N MET A 1 -7.49 -7.38 11.01
CA MET A 1 -8.65 -6.54 11.36
C MET A 1 -8.57 -5.17 10.70
N LEU A 2 -7.71 -4.24 11.17
CA LEU A 2 -7.66 -2.86 10.63
C LEU A 2 -7.26 -2.79 9.15
N THR A 3 -6.34 -3.65 8.71
CA THR A 3 -5.91 -3.76 7.31
C THR A 3 -6.88 -4.53 6.42
N THR A 4 -8.06 -4.90 6.94
CA THR A 4 -9.10 -5.69 6.25
C THR A 4 -8.73 -7.14 5.91
N LEU A 5 -7.56 -7.62 6.34
CA LEU A 5 -7.09 -8.99 6.08
C LEU A 5 -7.78 -10.08 6.92
N ILE A 6 -8.44 -9.69 8.01
CA ILE A 6 -9.12 -10.60 8.95
C ILE A 6 -10.38 -9.90 9.45
N GLU A 7 -11.50 -10.62 9.51
CA GLU A 7 -12.76 -10.11 10.05
C GLU A 7 -12.69 -9.89 11.57
N PRO A 8 -13.22 -8.78 12.10
CA PRO A 8 -13.36 -8.57 13.53
C PRO A 8 -14.32 -9.58 14.14
N THR A 9 -13.98 -10.16 15.29
CA THR A 9 -14.90 -11.03 16.03
C THR A 9 -16.13 -10.27 16.53
N ALA A 10 -15.95 -9.00 16.92
CA ALA A 10 -17.03 -8.08 17.32
C ALA A 10 -16.54 -6.63 17.22
N GLY A 11 -17.46 -5.68 17.34
CA GLY A 11 -17.15 -4.25 17.31
C GLY A 11 -17.15 -3.64 15.91
N THR A 12 -16.75 -2.37 15.84
CA THR A 12 -16.71 -1.61 14.57
C THR A 12 -15.45 -0.76 14.52
N ALA A 13 -14.96 -0.50 13.31
CA ALA A 13 -13.87 0.42 13.07
C ALA A 13 -14.07 1.14 11.73
N LYS A 14 -13.57 2.37 11.66
CA LYS A 14 -13.54 3.16 10.43
C LYS A 14 -12.13 3.64 10.15
N ILE A 15 -11.70 3.55 8.90
CA ILE A 15 -10.41 4.07 8.43
C ILE A 15 -10.66 5.01 7.27
N ALA A 16 -10.09 6.22 7.35
CA ALA A 16 -10.34 7.29 6.39
C ALA A 16 -11.85 7.55 6.13
N GLY A 17 -12.71 7.30 7.14
CA GLY A 17 -14.16 7.43 7.05
C GLY A 17 -14.93 6.19 6.57
N PHE A 18 -14.24 5.14 6.13
CA PHE A 18 -14.82 3.92 5.56
C PHE A 18 -14.87 2.78 6.58
N ASP A 19 -15.97 2.03 6.58
CA ASP A 19 -16.13 0.85 7.44
C ASP A 19 -15.19 -0.29 7.00
N VAL A 20 -14.43 -0.85 7.95
CA VAL A 20 -13.38 -1.86 7.64
C VAL A 20 -13.93 -3.20 7.16
N VAL A 21 -15.22 -3.49 7.37
CA VAL A 21 -15.89 -4.71 6.90
C VAL A 21 -16.68 -4.41 5.63
N LYS A 22 -17.58 -3.43 5.68
CA LYS A 22 -18.51 -3.13 4.57
C LYS A 22 -17.84 -2.44 3.39
N GLN A 23 -16.72 -1.76 3.61
CA GLN A 23 -16.05 -0.92 2.62
C GLN A 23 -14.54 -1.24 2.56
N ALA A 24 -14.19 -2.52 2.71
CA ALA A 24 -12.80 -2.97 2.78
C ALA A 24 -11.94 -2.53 1.58
N GLY A 25 -12.51 -2.49 0.37
CA GLY A 25 -11.82 -2.01 -0.83
C GLY A 25 -11.42 -0.53 -0.75
N GLU A 26 -12.32 0.32 -0.25
CA GLU A 26 -12.05 1.75 -0.04
C GLU A 26 -11.00 1.99 1.05
N VAL A 27 -10.98 1.12 2.07
CA VAL A 27 -9.93 1.16 3.09
C VAL A 27 -8.58 0.83 2.46
N ARG A 28 -8.47 -0.29 1.72
CA ARG A 28 -7.21 -0.72 1.10
C ARG A 28 -6.67 0.26 0.05
N SER A 29 -7.53 0.98 -0.66
CA SER A 29 -7.06 2.01 -1.62
C SER A 29 -6.49 3.27 -0.95
N ARG A 30 -6.65 3.42 0.37
CA ARG A 30 -6.23 4.61 1.14
C ARG A 30 -5.13 4.35 2.16
N ILE A 31 -4.75 3.09 2.38
CA ILE A 31 -3.70 2.73 3.32
C ILE A 31 -2.63 1.90 2.64
N GLY A 32 -1.37 2.13 3.01
CA GLY A 32 -0.27 1.20 2.80
C GLY A 32 -0.03 0.37 4.05
N VAL A 33 0.46 -0.86 3.89
CA VAL A 33 0.80 -1.75 5.01
C VAL A 33 2.23 -2.20 4.86
N THR A 34 3.02 -2.04 5.92
CA THR A 34 4.39 -2.56 6.03
C THR A 34 4.40 -3.67 7.08
N PHE A 35 4.99 -4.81 6.73
CA PHE A 35 5.09 -5.97 7.63
C PHE A 35 6.40 -5.96 8.42
N GLN A 36 6.47 -6.77 9.48
CA GLN A 36 7.71 -6.98 10.23
C GLN A 36 8.74 -7.76 9.40
N GLU A 37 8.26 -8.75 8.64
CA GLU A 37 9.08 -9.50 7.69
C GLU A 37 9.17 -8.77 6.35
N ILE A 38 10.31 -8.92 5.68
CA ILE A 38 10.51 -8.35 4.35
C ILE A 38 9.72 -9.20 3.35
N VAL A 39 8.74 -8.57 2.71
CA VAL A 39 7.95 -9.16 1.63
C VAL A 39 8.28 -8.45 0.33
N LEU A 40 9.53 -8.60 -0.12
CA LEU A 40 10.03 -8.07 -1.38
C LEU A 40 10.42 -9.22 -2.32
N ASP A 41 10.28 -8.97 -3.61
CA ASP A 41 10.81 -9.87 -4.63
C ASP A 41 12.34 -9.72 -4.68
N PRO A 42 13.12 -10.78 -4.40
CA PRO A 42 14.58 -10.70 -4.34
C PRO A 42 15.22 -10.43 -5.70
N ASP A 43 14.51 -10.66 -6.81
CA ASP A 43 15.02 -10.43 -8.15
C ASP A 43 14.84 -8.97 -8.61
N LEU A 44 14.10 -8.16 -7.84
CA LEU A 44 13.85 -6.74 -8.15
C LEU A 44 14.74 -5.82 -7.32
N THR A 45 15.28 -4.80 -7.98
CA THR A 45 15.89 -3.65 -7.28
C THR A 45 14.82 -2.85 -6.53
N GLY A 46 15.24 -2.02 -5.57
CA GLY A 46 14.32 -1.13 -4.85
C GLY A 46 13.54 -0.20 -5.77
N ARG A 47 14.19 0.28 -6.86
CA ARG A 47 13.54 1.11 -7.88
C ARG A 47 12.47 0.34 -8.66
N GLU A 48 12.79 -0.87 -9.10
CA GLU A 48 11.85 -1.73 -9.85
C GLU A 48 10.67 -2.15 -8.97
N SER A 49 10.92 -2.46 -7.69
CA SER A 49 9.88 -2.73 -6.70
C SER A 49 8.90 -1.57 -6.58
N LEU A 50 9.39 -0.32 -6.56
CA LEU A 50 8.53 0.86 -6.48
C LEU A 50 7.73 1.10 -7.77
N ASP A 51 8.31 0.91 -8.96
CA ASP A 51 7.56 1.05 -10.22
C ASP A 51 6.49 -0.04 -10.38
N PHE A 52 6.82 -1.28 -9.99
CA PHE A 52 5.89 -2.40 -9.97
C PHE A 52 4.68 -2.11 -9.07
N HIS A 53 4.93 -1.73 -7.81
CA HIS A 53 3.86 -1.38 -6.87
C HIS A 53 3.04 -0.19 -7.39
N GLY A 54 3.68 0.87 -7.88
CA GLY A 54 2.96 2.01 -8.45
C GLY A 54 2.04 1.61 -9.62
N GLY A 55 2.45 0.62 -10.43
CA GLY A 55 1.62 0.04 -11.48
C GLY A 55 0.39 -0.68 -10.96
N LEU A 56 0.54 -1.50 -9.91
CA LEU A 56 -0.58 -2.19 -9.26
C LEU A 56 -1.62 -1.20 -8.71
N TYR A 57 -1.18 -0.05 -8.20
CA TYR A 57 -2.05 1.03 -7.74
C TYR A 57 -2.53 1.97 -8.87
N SER A 58 -2.41 1.56 -10.13
CA SER A 58 -2.89 2.31 -11.30
C SER A 58 -2.32 3.74 -11.43
N MET A 59 -1.11 3.97 -10.90
CA MET A 59 -0.44 5.26 -11.08
C MET A 59 0.09 5.36 -12.52
N SER A 60 -0.18 6.50 -13.18
CA SER A 60 0.39 6.77 -14.50
C SER A 60 1.93 6.78 -14.46
N LYS A 61 2.59 6.29 -15.51
CA LYS A 61 4.07 6.26 -15.61
C LYS A 61 4.76 7.57 -15.20
N PRO A 62 4.33 8.78 -15.64
CA PRO A 62 4.97 10.03 -15.23
C PRO A 62 4.88 10.29 -13.71
N LYS A 63 3.73 9.97 -13.09
CA LYS A 63 3.55 10.12 -11.63
C LYS A 63 4.42 9.14 -10.86
N ARG A 64 4.56 7.89 -11.33
CA ARG A 64 5.42 6.88 -10.70
C ARG A 64 6.88 7.33 -10.74
N GLU A 65 7.38 7.74 -11.90
CA GLU A 65 8.76 8.20 -12.07
C GLU A 65 9.12 9.35 -11.13
N ALA A 66 8.26 10.37 -11.04
CA ALA A 66 8.46 11.49 -10.12
C ALA A 66 8.47 11.03 -8.66
N LYS A 67 7.51 10.17 -8.26
CA LYS A 67 7.38 9.71 -6.88
C LYS A 67 8.51 8.77 -6.47
N ILE A 68 8.99 7.91 -7.36
CA ILE A 68 10.12 7.01 -7.10
C ILE A 68 11.37 7.83 -6.82
N LYS A 69 11.64 8.87 -7.62
CA LYS A 69 12.78 9.76 -7.40
C LYS A 69 12.70 10.43 -6.02
N GLU A 70 11.53 10.95 -5.66
CA GLU A 70 11.28 11.57 -4.35
C GLU A 70 11.52 10.57 -3.19
N LEU A 71 10.96 9.36 -3.29
CA LEU A 71 11.06 8.35 -2.24
C LEU A 71 12.47 7.82 -2.05
N LEU A 72 13.23 7.60 -3.14
CA LEU A 72 14.62 7.15 -3.05
C LEU A 72 15.52 8.22 -2.40
N GLN A 73 15.26 9.50 -2.65
CA GLN A 73 15.98 10.59 -1.99
C GLN A 73 15.65 10.73 -0.49
N LEU A 74 14.46 10.29 -0.06
CA LEU A 74 14.04 10.38 1.33
C LEU A 74 14.72 9.35 2.23
N VAL A 75 15.15 8.22 1.66
CA VAL A 75 15.72 7.08 2.38
C VAL A 75 17.24 6.97 2.24
N GLU A 76 17.85 7.87 1.46
CA GLU A 76 19.30 8.13 1.42
C GLU A 76 19.74 8.92 2.67
#